data_AF-A0A9P8IVN9-F1
#
_entry.id   AF-A0A9P8IVN9-F1
#
_cell.length_a   1.000
_cell.length_b   1.000
_cell.length_c   1.000
_cell.angle_alpha   90.00
_cell.angle_beta   90.00
_cell.angle_gamma   90.00
#
_symmetry.space_group_name_H-M   'P 1'
#
loop_
_entity.id
_entity.type
_entity.pdbx_description
1 polymer ?
#
loop_
_entity_poly.entity_id
_entity_poly.type
_entity_poly.pdbx_seq_one_letter_code
_entity_poly.pdbx_strand_id
1 'polypeptide(L)'
;GITTFNELVDAQQNVYNVGYDLATLLAALGLTLTDGDLVTEKLSIGCDATTRTSFSPVLTGSEPGLDGHNKFEADSSLTRDDYFLADGDNYSFNGTLFGMMQDTCQGNFNRENLSKYRLQRYTQSLEENPNFFFGPLTLLLYGAASFLYELMPNGNHNYAPDLETISSFFGAEKNDDGTWGFTGGERIPDNWTNRVTPYSNLDVTTEIVAMYLENPVLFGGNTADGSFDAINFGAIKNGTLEASVNGPDTACLLYQLVTGQVPSYLNGLLTPTVDALNFISSKVAPSFKNLGCPIALT
;
A
#
# COMPACT_ATOMS: atom_id res chain seq x y z
N GLY A 1 -10.84 12.29 -3.05
CA GLY A 1 -10.02 13.21 -3.86
C GLY A 1 -9.77 12.58 -5.21
N ILE A 2 -9.85 13.34 -6.30
CA ILE A 2 -9.43 12.88 -7.62
C ILE A 2 -8.17 13.65 -7.98
N THR A 3 -7.17 12.95 -8.45
CA THR A 3 -5.83 13.47 -8.69
C THR A 3 -5.30 12.92 -9.99
N THR A 4 -4.36 13.65 -10.59
CA THR A 4 -3.54 13.16 -11.69
C THR A 4 -2.30 12.44 -11.16
N PHE A 5 -1.65 11.67 -12.03
CA PHE A 5 -0.35 11.06 -11.77
C PHE A 5 0.68 12.08 -11.27
N ASN A 6 0.82 13.22 -11.96
CA ASN A 6 1.82 14.23 -11.60
C ASN A 6 1.49 14.91 -10.26
N GLU A 7 0.21 15.19 -9.98
CA GLU A 7 -0.21 15.72 -8.67
C GLU A 7 0.14 14.75 -7.52
N LEU A 8 0.01 13.43 -7.73
CA LEU A 8 0.46 12.45 -6.74
C LEU A 8 1.97 12.45 -6.56
N VAL A 9 2.75 12.47 -7.65
CA VAL A 9 4.21 12.50 -7.60
C VAL A 9 4.70 13.76 -6.88
N ASP A 10 4.10 14.91 -7.18
CA ASP A 10 4.44 16.19 -6.57
C ASP A 10 4.06 16.23 -5.09
N ALA A 11 2.87 15.75 -4.72
CA ALA A 11 2.43 15.76 -3.33
C ALA A 11 3.34 14.88 -2.43
N GLN A 12 3.69 13.68 -2.90
CA GLN A 12 4.55 12.76 -2.15
C GLN A 12 5.94 13.37 -1.89
N GLN A 13 6.54 13.99 -2.90
CA GLN A 13 7.85 14.65 -2.77
C GLN A 13 7.78 15.89 -1.88
N ASN A 14 6.85 16.80 -2.17
CA ASN A 14 6.81 18.10 -1.52
C ASN A 14 6.34 18.05 -0.07
N VAL A 15 5.46 17.11 0.27
CA VAL A 15 4.95 16.94 1.64
C VAL A 15 5.87 16.05 2.45
N TYR A 16 6.14 14.83 1.97
CA TYR A 16 6.79 13.78 2.77
C TYR A 16 8.28 13.60 2.49
N ASN A 17 8.84 14.34 1.53
CA ASN A 17 10.20 14.12 1.05
C ASN A 17 10.42 12.66 0.61
N VAL A 18 9.42 12.08 -0.05
CA VAL A 18 9.57 10.82 -0.78
C VAL A 18 10.48 11.09 -1.98
N GLY A 19 11.49 10.26 -2.20
CA GLY A 19 12.39 10.37 -3.35
C GLY A 19 11.61 10.26 -4.66
N TYR A 20 12.08 10.95 -5.70
CA TYR A 20 11.41 10.95 -7.01
C TYR A 20 11.19 9.52 -7.57
N ASP A 21 12.14 8.63 -7.32
CA ASP A 21 12.09 7.23 -7.74
C ASP A 21 10.92 6.47 -7.08
N LEU A 22 10.70 6.66 -5.78
CA LEU A 22 9.61 6.05 -5.03
C LEU A 22 8.27 6.74 -5.30
N ALA A 23 8.24 8.07 -5.39
CA ALA A 23 7.03 8.83 -5.67
C ALA A 23 6.43 8.44 -7.03
N THR A 24 7.29 8.28 -8.04
CA THR A 24 6.91 7.82 -9.38
C THR A 24 6.39 6.38 -9.36
N LEU A 25 7.04 5.49 -8.60
CA LEU A 25 6.59 4.10 -8.44
C LEU A 25 5.20 4.04 -7.80
N LEU A 26 5.00 4.73 -6.67
CA LEU A 26 3.73 4.70 -5.93
C LEU A 26 2.60 5.35 -6.72
N ALA A 27 2.87 6.42 -7.46
CA ALA A 27 1.88 7.03 -8.34
C ALA A 27 1.50 6.08 -9.50
N ALA A 28 2.46 5.34 -10.05
CA ALA A 28 2.19 4.35 -11.09
C ALA A 28 1.38 3.18 -10.54
N LEU A 29 1.76 2.65 -9.39
CA LEU A 29 1.03 1.60 -8.67
C LEU A 29 -0.39 2.03 -8.35
N GLY A 30 -0.57 3.25 -7.83
CA GLY A 30 -1.90 3.81 -7.60
C GLY A 30 -2.70 3.80 -8.89
N LEU A 31 -2.16 4.37 -9.97
CA LEU A 31 -2.88 4.47 -11.23
C LEU A 31 -3.22 3.11 -11.84
N THR A 32 -2.30 2.14 -11.81
CA THR A 32 -2.52 0.84 -12.47
C THR A 32 -3.29 -0.16 -11.62
N LEU A 33 -3.06 -0.19 -10.31
CA LEU A 33 -3.73 -1.15 -9.43
C LEU A 33 -5.15 -0.71 -9.09
N THR A 34 -5.46 0.58 -8.97
CA THR A 34 -6.82 1.05 -8.61
C THR A 34 -7.79 1.10 -9.79
N ASP A 35 -7.44 0.45 -10.91
CA ASP A 35 -8.08 0.63 -12.22
C ASP A 35 -8.26 2.12 -12.58
N GLY A 36 -7.21 2.93 -12.38
CA GLY A 36 -7.20 4.29 -12.87
C GLY A 36 -7.08 4.35 -14.40
N ASP A 37 -7.27 5.55 -14.95
CA ASP A 37 -7.31 5.74 -16.39
C ASP A 37 -5.95 6.23 -16.91
N LEU A 38 -5.29 5.41 -17.74
CA LEU A 38 -3.98 5.73 -18.30
C LEU A 38 -4.02 6.82 -19.40
N VAL A 39 -5.19 7.11 -19.97
CA VAL A 39 -5.35 8.16 -20.99
C VAL A 39 -5.53 9.52 -20.34
N THR A 40 -6.34 9.60 -19.28
CA THR A 40 -6.52 10.84 -18.51
C THR A 40 -5.45 11.04 -17.46
N GLU A 41 -4.69 9.97 -17.14
CA GLU A 41 -3.74 9.87 -16.03
C GLU A 41 -4.37 10.21 -14.68
N LYS A 42 -5.66 9.90 -14.48
CA LYS A 42 -6.39 10.20 -13.25
C LYS A 42 -6.79 8.94 -12.49
N LEU A 43 -6.86 9.11 -11.17
CA LEU A 43 -7.38 8.13 -10.24
C LEU A 43 -8.09 8.81 -9.07
N SER A 44 -8.93 8.05 -8.39
CA SER A 44 -9.54 8.43 -7.10
C SER A 44 -8.69 7.89 -5.95
N ILE A 45 -8.39 8.76 -4.98
CA ILE A 45 -7.76 8.35 -3.70
C ILE A 45 -8.78 7.81 -2.68
N GLY A 46 -9.93 7.35 -3.15
CA GLY A 46 -11.00 6.78 -2.33
C GLY A 46 -11.97 6.04 -3.25
N CYS A 47 -13.27 6.29 -3.09
CA CYS A 47 -14.34 5.55 -3.76
C CYS A 47 -14.39 5.68 -5.30
N ASP A 48 -15.29 4.90 -5.92
CA ASP A 48 -15.53 4.90 -7.37
C ASP A 48 -15.70 6.32 -7.91
N ALA A 49 -14.92 6.60 -8.94
CA ALA A 49 -14.94 7.87 -9.63
C ALA A 49 -14.97 7.70 -11.14
N THR A 50 -15.47 6.57 -11.64
CA THR A 50 -15.46 6.19 -13.06
C THR A 50 -15.92 7.34 -13.97
N THR A 51 -16.98 8.04 -13.59
CA THR A 51 -17.54 9.18 -14.36
C THR A 51 -16.65 10.42 -14.43
N ARG A 52 -15.58 10.48 -13.64
CA ARG A 52 -14.68 11.63 -13.46
C ARG A 52 -13.21 11.31 -13.79
N THR A 53 -12.83 10.05 -13.77
CA THR A 53 -11.48 9.56 -14.11
C THR A 53 -11.44 8.96 -15.52
N SER A 54 -12.48 8.23 -15.93
CA SER A 54 -12.48 7.50 -17.21
C SER A 54 -12.57 8.43 -18.43
N PHE A 55 -11.78 8.14 -19.48
CA PHE A 55 -11.94 8.73 -20.80
C PHE A 55 -13.17 8.17 -21.55
N SER A 56 -13.57 6.93 -21.24
CA SER A 56 -14.71 6.24 -21.83
C SER A 56 -15.11 5.03 -20.96
N PRO A 57 -16.12 5.17 -20.06
CA PRO A 57 -16.50 4.10 -19.14
C PRO A 57 -16.92 2.79 -19.83
N VAL A 58 -17.42 2.88 -21.07
CA VAL A 58 -17.78 1.71 -21.88
C VAL A 58 -16.55 0.87 -22.24
N LEU A 59 -15.38 1.50 -22.35
CA LEU A 59 -14.12 0.85 -22.73
C LEU A 59 -13.26 0.50 -21.51
N THR A 60 -13.18 1.36 -20.50
CA THR A 60 -12.30 1.16 -19.34
C THR A 60 -12.92 0.30 -18.24
N GLY A 61 -14.26 0.23 -18.19
CA GLY A 61 -14.97 -0.47 -17.12
C GLY A 61 -15.13 0.40 -15.87
N SER A 62 -15.18 -0.25 -14.71
CA SER A 62 -15.27 0.43 -13.41
C SER A 62 -13.88 0.89 -12.96
N GLU A 63 -13.82 2.06 -12.35
CA GLU A 63 -12.61 2.67 -11.78
C GLU A 63 -12.88 2.97 -10.30
N PRO A 64 -12.82 1.93 -9.43
CA PRO A 64 -13.26 2.00 -8.04
C PRO A 64 -12.35 2.84 -7.15
N GLY A 65 -11.15 3.23 -7.64
CA GLY A 65 -10.18 3.98 -6.86
C GLY A 65 -9.50 3.14 -5.78
N LEU A 66 -8.89 3.80 -4.80
CA LEU A 66 -8.18 3.13 -3.71
C LEU A 66 -9.08 2.26 -2.83
N ASP A 67 -10.40 2.48 -2.82
CA ASP A 67 -11.34 1.63 -2.05
C ASP A 67 -11.63 0.29 -2.76
N GLY A 68 -11.16 0.11 -4.00
CA GLY A 68 -11.30 -1.14 -4.74
C GLY A 68 -10.61 -2.31 -4.04
N HIS A 69 -11.38 -3.31 -3.63
CA HIS A 69 -10.87 -4.45 -2.86
C HIS A 69 -9.99 -5.41 -3.66
N ASN A 70 -8.90 -5.89 -3.04
CA ASN A 70 -7.92 -6.81 -3.63
C ASN A 70 -7.27 -6.29 -4.92
N LYS A 71 -7.06 -4.98 -4.96
CA LYS A 71 -6.46 -4.23 -6.06
C LYS A 71 -5.17 -3.57 -5.58
N PHE A 72 -5.31 -2.38 -4.99
CA PHE A 72 -4.28 -1.74 -4.18
C PHE A 72 -4.58 -1.95 -2.70
N GLU A 73 -5.85 -1.75 -2.30
CA GLU A 73 -6.35 -2.11 -0.98
C GLU A 73 -6.30 -3.62 -0.76
N ALA A 74 -6.05 -4.02 0.48
CA ALA A 74 -6.03 -5.41 0.90
C ALA A 74 -6.40 -5.55 2.39
N ASP A 75 -6.90 -6.75 2.72
CA ASP A 75 -7.20 -7.20 4.08
C ASP A 75 -5.98 -7.08 5.03
N SER A 76 -6.24 -7.13 6.34
CA SER A 76 -5.22 -6.95 7.38
C SER A 76 -4.57 -5.55 7.39
N SER A 77 -5.35 -4.54 7.02
CA SER A 77 -4.99 -3.13 7.16
C SER A 77 -4.80 -2.73 8.64
N LEU A 78 -3.96 -1.71 8.88
CA LEU A 78 -3.60 -1.29 10.25
C LEU A 78 -4.79 -0.70 11.03
N THR A 79 -5.67 0.05 10.37
CA THR A 79 -6.75 0.78 11.06
C THR A 79 -8.06 0.78 10.28
N ARG A 80 -8.17 -0.09 9.27
CA ARG A 80 -9.33 -0.24 8.38
C ARG A 80 -9.76 -1.70 8.42
N ASP A 81 -11.07 -1.92 8.33
CA ASP A 81 -11.65 -3.26 8.36
C ASP A 81 -11.37 -4.02 7.06
N ASP A 82 -11.37 -5.34 7.16
CA ASP A 82 -11.35 -6.22 5.99
C ASP A 82 -12.69 -6.09 5.25
N TYR A 83 -12.65 -6.07 3.90
CA TYR A 83 -13.82 -5.78 3.07
C TYR A 83 -15.03 -6.67 3.39
N PHE A 84 -14.80 -7.96 3.58
CA PHE A 84 -15.86 -8.94 3.85
C PHE A 84 -16.39 -8.93 5.29
N LEU A 85 -15.73 -8.23 6.21
CA LEU A 85 -16.15 -8.11 7.61
C LEU A 85 -16.97 -6.84 7.88
N ALA A 86 -16.94 -5.87 6.96
CA ALA A 86 -17.54 -4.55 7.14
C ALA A 86 -18.50 -4.15 6.00
N ASP A 87 -19.19 -5.10 5.38
CA ASP A 87 -20.14 -4.87 4.28
C ASP A 87 -19.55 -4.00 3.14
N GLY A 88 -18.24 -4.14 2.90
CA GLY A 88 -17.48 -3.40 1.91
C GLY A 88 -16.83 -2.09 2.37
N ASP A 89 -17.01 -1.68 3.63
CA ASP A 89 -16.30 -0.52 4.21
C ASP A 89 -14.88 -0.90 4.63
N ASN A 90 -13.97 -0.94 3.65
CA ASN A 90 -12.53 -1.20 3.82
C ASN A 90 -11.70 0.10 3.93
N TYR A 91 -12.34 1.26 4.10
CA TYR A 91 -11.68 2.58 4.00
C TYR A 91 -11.89 3.47 5.23
N SER A 92 -13.02 3.34 5.93
CA SER A 92 -13.31 4.16 7.11
C SER A 92 -12.34 3.86 8.26
N PHE A 93 -12.02 4.90 9.02
CA PHE A 93 -11.20 4.74 10.22
C PHE A 93 -11.91 3.86 11.25
N ASN A 94 -11.25 2.78 11.66
CA ASN A 94 -11.68 1.92 12.75
C ASN A 94 -10.86 2.21 14.02
N GLY A 95 -11.52 2.82 15.00
CA GLY A 95 -10.92 3.17 16.29
C GLY A 95 -10.54 1.95 17.15
N THR A 96 -11.26 0.83 17.04
CA THR A 96 -10.89 -0.41 17.74
C THR A 96 -9.53 -0.90 17.24
N LEU A 97 -9.32 -0.94 15.92
CA LEU A 97 -8.04 -1.34 15.33
C LEU A 97 -6.92 -0.36 15.70
N PHE A 98 -7.17 0.96 15.60
CA PHE A 98 -6.18 1.95 16.07
C PHE A 98 -5.82 1.77 17.55
N GLY A 99 -6.80 1.49 18.40
CA GLY A 99 -6.59 1.19 19.81
C GLY A 99 -5.70 -0.04 20.02
N MET A 100 -5.97 -1.14 19.31
CA MET A 100 -5.12 -2.34 19.33
C MET A 100 -3.69 -2.03 18.85
N MET A 101 -3.54 -1.22 17.80
CA MET A 101 -2.23 -0.79 17.29
C MET A 101 -1.47 -0.02 18.37
N GLN A 102 -2.13 0.95 18.99
CA GLN A 102 -1.54 1.76 20.07
C GLN A 102 -1.20 0.92 21.31
N ASP A 103 -2.04 -0.03 21.70
CA ASP A 103 -1.76 -0.91 22.85
C ASP A 103 -0.55 -1.80 22.60
N THR A 104 -0.38 -2.32 21.38
CA THR A 104 0.79 -3.08 20.97
C THR A 104 2.05 -2.21 20.86
N CYS A 105 1.91 -0.98 20.37
CA CYS A 105 3.03 -0.06 20.17
C CYS A 105 3.44 0.74 21.41
N GLN A 106 2.56 0.83 22.41
CA GLN A 106 2.77 1.58 23.65
C GLN A 106 3.25 3.02 23.40
N GLY A 107 2.71 3.67 22.36
CA GLY A 107 3.05 5.03 21.95
C GLY A 107 4.32 5.18 21.10
N ASN A 108 5.02 4.09 20.78
CA ASN A 108 6.17 4.08 19.89
C ASN A 108 5.90 3.16 18.68
N PHE A 109 5.48 3.76 17.56
CA PHE A 109 5.09 3.05 16.34
C PHE A 109 6.31 2.71 15.47
N ASN A 110 7.37 2.17 16.07
CA ASN A 110 8.56 1.71 15.37
C ASN A 110 8.33 0.38 14.64
N ARG A 111 9.31 -0.06 13.85
CA ARG A 111 9.24 -1.31 13.08
C ARG A 111 8.92 -2.51 13.95
N GLU A 112 9.63 -2.69 15.07
CA GLU A 112 9.47 -3.89 15.91
C GLU A 112 8.06 -4.03 16.48
N ASN A 113 7.45 -2.91 16.87
CA ASN A 113 6.10 -2.91 17.41
C ASN A 113 5.05 -3.05 16.31
N LEU A 114 5.23 -2.37 15.18
CA LEU A 114 4.32 -2.51 14.04
C LEU A 114 4.38 -3.91 13.44
N SER A 115 5.54 -4.57 13.42
CA SER A 115 5.65 -5.97 12.95
C SER A 115 4.80 -6.91 13.81
N LYS A 116 4.84 -6.76 15.14
CA LYS A 116 3.96 -7.52 16.06
C LYS A 116 2.48 -7.23 15.78
N TYR A 117 2.13 -5.97 15.56
CA TYR A 117 0.74 -5.60 15.27
C TYR A 117 0.28 -6.11 13.90
N ARG A 118 1.16 -6.12 12.89
CA ARG A 118 0.86 -6.73 11.58
C ARG A 118 0.60 -8.23 11.70
N LEU A 119 1.37 -8.94 12.53
CA LEU A 119 1.09 -10.35 12.84
C LEU A 119 -0.30 -10.49 13.49
N GLN A 120 -0.65 -9.63 14.45
CA GLN A 120 -1.98 -9.66 15.08
C GLN A 120 -3.10 -9.43 14.06
N ARG A 121 -2.95 -8.46 13.15
CA ARG A 121 -3.93 -8.20 12.08
C ARG A 121 -4.04 -9.36 11.11
N TYR A 122 -2.92 -9.95 10.69
CA TYR A 122 -2.92 -11.15 9.87
C TYR A 122 -3.65 -12.31 10.55
N THR A 123 -3.32 -12.61 11.81
CA THR A 123 -3.96 -13.69 12.57
C THR A 123 -5.45 -13.44 12.74
N GLN A 124 -5.84 -12.20 13.04
CA GLN A 124 -7.25 -11.83 13.15
C GLN A 124 -8.00 -12.04 11.82
N SER A 125 -7.47 -11.53 10.71
CA SER A 125 -8.09 -11.75 9.39
C SER A 125 -8.16 -13.24 9.04
N LEU A 126 -7.11 -13.99 9.34
CA LEU A 126 -7.07 -15.44 9.13
C LEU A 126 -8.16 -16.18 9.90
N GLU A 127 -8.42 -15.78 11.15
CA GLU A 127 -9.40 -16.43 12.03
C GLU A 127 -10.84 -15.96 11.76
N GLU A 128 -11.03 -14.68 11.43
CA GLU A 128 -12.34 -14.04 11.42
C GLU A 128 -12.92 -13.83 10.02
N ASN A 129 -12.10 -13.72 8.98
CA ASN A 129 -12.52 -13.46 7.60
C ASN A 129 -12.44 -14.74 6.73
N PRO A 130 -13.57 -15.43 6.44
CA PRO A 130 -13.57 -16.64 5.61
C PRO A 130 -13.13 -16.41 4.16
N ASN A 131 -13.09 -15.14 3.71
CA ASN A 131 -12.65 -14.74 2.37
C ASN A 131 -11.27 -14.08 2.38
N PHE A 132 -10.54 -14.19 3.50
CA PHE A 132 -9.24 -13.55 3.66
C PHE A 132 -8.28 -13.96 2.55
N PHE A 133 -7.68 -12.98 1.87
CA PHE A 133 -6.65 -13.21 0.88
C PHE A 133 -5.39 -12.40 1.19
N PHE A 134 -4.31 -13.12 1.50
CA PHE A 134 -2.99 -12.55 1.73
C PHE A 134 -2.05 -12.89 0.57
N GLY A 135 -2.35 -12.32 -0.60
CA GLY A 135 -1.59 -12.53 -1.83
C GLY A 135 -0.25 -11.79 -1.88
N PRO A 136 0.56 -11.95 -2.93
CA PRO A 136 1.90 -11.36 -3.01
C PRO A 136 1.94 -9.83 -2.89
N LEU A 137 0.90 -9.12 -3.38
CA LEU A 137 0.79 -7.66 -3.30
C LEU A 137 0.70 -7.14 -1.85
N THR A 138 0.33 -7.99 -0.88
CA THR A 138 0.29 -7.62 0.54
C THR A 138 1.67 -7.32 1.14
N LEU A 139 2.75 -7.59 0.39
CA LEU A 139 4.07 -7.03 0.71
C LEU A 139 4.04 -5.50 0.80
N LEU A 140 3.22 -4.83 0.00
CA LEU A 140 3.04 -3.38 0.05
C LEU A 140 2.46 -2.90 1.38
N LEU A 141 1.74 -3.74 2.12
CA LEU A 141 1.22 -3.38 3.43
C LEU A 141 2.36 -3.22 4.47
N TYR A 142 3.49 -3.93 4.32
CA TYR A 142 4.69 -3.71 5.16
C TYR A 142 5.35 -2.37 4.80
N GLY A 143 5.34 -2.02 3.52
CA GLY A 143 5.80 -0.71 3.03
C GLY A 143 4.94 0.43 3.56
N ALA A 144 3.62 0.29 3.50
CA ALA A 144 2.68 1.26 4.07
C ALA A 144 2.87 1.42 5.58
N ALA A 145 3.09 0.33 6.32
CA ALA A 145 3.41 0.38 7.74
C ALA A 145 4.74 1.10 8.01
N SER A 146 5.74 0.99 7.11
CA SER A 146 6.99 1.74 7.26
C SER A 146 6.80 3.26 7.26
N PHE A 147 5.77 3.77 6.59
CA PHE A 147 5.51 5.21 6.53
C PHE A 147 5.24 5.82 7.92
N LEU A 148 4.74 5.05 8.88
CA LEU A 148 4.49 5.52 10.25
C LEU A 148 5.80 5.88 10.98
N TYR A 149 6.93 5.24 10.66
CA TYR A 149 8.23 5.55 11.28
C TYR A 149 9.28 6.12 10.33
N GLU A 150 9.01 6.17 9.03
CA GLU A 150 9.92 6.74 8.04
C GLU A 150 9.44 8.07 7.46
N LEU A 151 8.12 8.29 7.30
CA LEU A 151 7.57 9.45 6.61
C LEU A 151 6.75 10.39 7.51
N MET A 152 5.93 9.83 8.40
CA MET A 152 5.07 10.59 9.32
C MET A 152 5.82 11.26 10.48
N PRO A 153 6.93 10.73 11.03
CA PRO A 153 7.54 11.33 12.23
C PRO A 153 7.93 12.80 12.06
N ASN A 154 7.68 13.59 13.11
CA ASN A 154 7.94 15.02 13.11
C ASN A 154 9.42 15.32 13.42
N GLY A 155 10.08 16.11 12.57
CA GLY A 155 11.45 16.57 12.84
C GLY A 155 11.60 17.39 14.12
N ASN A 156 10.55 18.10 14.57
CA ASN A 156 10.55 18.79 15.86
C ASN A 156 10.44 17.84 17.06
N HIS A 157 10.05 16.59 16.83
CA HIS A 157 10.01 15.52 17.83
C HIS A 157 11.16 14.52 17.63
N ASN A 158 12.28 14.97 17.05
CA ASN A 158 13.45 14.14 16.72
C ASN A 158 13.12 12.94 15.82
N TYR A 159 12.09 13.06 14.98
CA TYR A 159 11.60 11.96 14.13
C TYR A 159 11.17 10.72 14.92
N ALA A 160 10.66 10.90 16.15
CA ALA A 160 10.02 9.83 16.88
C ALA A 160 8.65 9.47 16.23
N PRO A 161 8.33 8.19 16.00
CA PRO A 161 7.01 7.76 15.58
C PRO A 161 6.07 7.74 16.80
N ASP A 162 5.81 8.93 17.34
CA ASP A 162 5.04 9.12 18.57
C ASP A 162 3.52 9.09 18.33
N LEU A 163 2.78 8.79 19.39
CA LEU A 163 1.32 8.75 19.36
C LEU A 163 0.69 10.06 18.90
N GLU A 164 1.22 11.20 19.30
CA GLU A 164 0.64 12.51 18.94
C GLU A 164 0.64 12.69 17.40
N THR A 165 1.79 12.45 16.79
CA THR A 165 1.99 12.58 15.34
C THR A 165 1.13 11.56 14.59
N ILE A 166 1.17 10.29 14.99
CA ILE A 166 0.42 9.20 14.33
C ILE A 166 -1.09 9.42 14.49
N SER A 167 -1.56 9.79 15.68
CA SER A 167 -2.98 10.12 15.90
C SER A 167 -3.42 11.27 14.99
N SER A 168 -2.60 12.29 14.77
CA SER A 168 -2.93 13.39 13.85
C SER A 168 -3.11 12.91 12.40
N PHE A 169 -2.18 12.09 11.89
CA PHE A 169 -2.24 11.58 10.53
C PHE A 169 -3.46 10.68 10.28
N PHE A 170 -3.83 9.83 11.26
CA PHE A 170 -5.01 8.97 11.16
C PHE A 170 -6.32 9.68 11.55
N GLY A 171 -6.24 10.94 12.03
CA GLY A 171 -7.39 11.65 12.59
C GLY A 171 -7.96 10.96 13.84
N ALA A 172 -7.15 10.24 14.59
CA ALA A 172 -7.56 9.49 15.77
C ALA A 172 -7.55 10.36 17.03
N GLU A 173 -8.56 10.22 17.89
CA GLU A 173 -8.64 10.84 19.21
C GLU A 173 -9.10 9.83 20.24
N LYS A 174 -8.56 9.92 21.46
CA LYS A 174 -8.98 9.08 22.58
C LYS A 174 -10.15 9.74 23.29
N ASN A 175 -11.28 9.05 23.33
CA ASN A 175 -12.50 9.47 24.01
C ASN A 175 -12.36 9.34 25.54
N ASP A 176 -13.25 10.02 26.28
CA ASP A 176 -13.28 9.98 27.75
C ASP A 176 -13.49 8.56 28.33
N ASP A 177 -14.17 7.69 27.58
CA ASP A 177 -14.39 6.28 27.95
C ASP A 177 -13.18 5.36 27.65
N GLY A 178 -12.12 5.92 27.08
CA GLY A 178 -10.89 5.22 26.72
C GLY A 178 -10.90 4.59 25.32
N THR A 179 -12.02 4.61 24.60
CA THR A 179 -12.10 4.18 23.20
C THR A 179 -11.43 5.20 22.27
N TRP A 180 -11.14 4.80 21.03
CA TRP A 180 -10.63 5.71 20.01
C TRP A 180 -11.72 6.03 18.99
N GLY A 181 -11.79 7.29 18.59
CA GLY A 181 -12.73 7.80 17.60
C GLY A 181 -12.04 8.57 16.48
N PHE A 182 -12.78 8.80 15.40
CA PHE A 182 -12.33 9.65 14.30
C PHE A 182 -12.72 11.11 14.55
N THR A 183 -11.76 12.01 14.43
CA THR A 183 -11.92 13.46 14.61
C THR A 183 -12.64 14.15 13.44
N GLY A 184 -12.97 13.42 12.38
CA GLY A 184 -13.57 13.96 11.15
C GLY A 184 -12.56 14.41 10.10
N GLY A 185 -11.25 14.26 10.34
CA GLY A 185 -10.24 14.53 9.33
C GLY A 185 -8.82 14.10 9.69
N GLU A 186 -8.16 13.42 8.75
CA GLU A 186 -6.71 13.19 8.73
C GLU A 186 -5.98 14.51 8.49
N ARG A 187 -4.91 14.80 9.26
CA ARG A 187 -4.15 16.04 9.10
C ARG A 187 -2.67 15.91 9.44
N ILE A 188 -1.85 16.67 8.74
CA ILE A 188 -0.47 16.96 9.15
C ILE A 188 -0.54 17.76 10.46
N PRO A 189 0.18 17.37 11.52
CA PRO A 189 0.14 18.08 12.80
C PRO A 189 0.74 19.49 12.70
N ASP A 190 0.36 20.36 13.62
CA ASP A 190 0.91 21.71 13.69
C ASP A 190 2.43 21.69 13.93
N ASN A 191 3.14 22.62 13.30
CA ASN A 191 4.61 22.69 13.35
C ASN A 191 5.30 21.38 12.95
N TRP A 192 4.70 20.58 12.06
CA TRP A 192 5.33 19.39 11.53
C TRP A 192 6.39 19.73 10.49
N THR A 193 7.53 19.05 10.55
CA THR A 193 8.55 19.08 9.50
C THR A 193 8.87 17.66 9.07
N ASN A 194 8.92 17.44 7.76
CA ASN A 194 9.28 16.15 7.18
C ASN A 194 10.74 15.76 7.42
N ARG A 195 11.07 14.52 7.05
CA ARG A 195 12.43 13.98 7.02
C ARG A 195 13.37 14.82 6.15
N VAL A 196 14.66 14.89 6.50
CA VAL A 196 15.66 15.66 5.74
C VAL A 196 16.15 14.93 4.49
N THR A 197 16.42 13.63 4.61
CA THR A 197 16.93 12.81 3.50
C THR A 197 15.76 12.19 2.74
N PRO A 198 15.71 12.21 1.40
CA PRO A 198 14.62 11.59 0.66
C PRO A 198 14.43 10.10 0.97
N TYR A 199 13.18 9.62 1.06
CA TYR A 199 12.87 8.18 1.22
C TYR A 199 12.76 7.49 -0.15
N SER A 200 13.67 6.58 -0.45
CA SER A 200 13.84 5.99 -1.79
C SER A 200 13.21 4.62 -1.94
N ASN A 201 13.23 4.08 -3.17
CA ASN A 201 12.80 2.70 -3.44
C ASN A 201 13.64 1.66 -2.67
N LEU A 202 14.93 1.93 -2.48
CA LEU A 202 15.81 1.04 -1.73
C LEU A 202 15.39 1.01 -0.26
N ASP A 203 15.13 2.18 0.33
CA ASP A 203 14.76 2.30 1.74
C ASP A 203 13.45 1.53 2.03
N VAL A 204 12.39 1.77 1.23
CA VAL A 204 11.11 1.06 1.43
C VAL A 204 11.23 -0.45 1.19
N THR A 205 12.06 -0.88 0.25
CA THR A 205 12.30 -2.31 0.01
C THR A 205 13.02 -2.95 1.19
N THR A 206 13.99 -2.25 1.78
CA THR A 206 14.68 -2.70 3.00
C THR A 206 13.71 -2.82 4.16
N GLU A 207 12.82 -1.84 4.38
CA GLU A 207 11.86 -1.89 5.47
C GLU A 207 10.76 -2.95 5.28
N ILE A 208 10.29 -3.18 4.05
CA ILE A 208 9.37 -4.28 3.72
C ILE A 208 9.98 -5.62 4.15
N VAL A 209 11.22 -5.90 3.74
CA VAL A 209 11.90 -7.15 4.04
C VAL A 209 12.20 -7.26 5.53
N ALA A 210 12.73 -6.21 6.15
CA ALA A 210 13.08 -6.21 7.56
C ALA A 210 11.85 -6.46 8.44
N MET A 211 10.74 -5.75 8.21
CA MET A 211 9.52 -5.91 9.01
C MET A 211 8.89 -7.29 8.83
N TYR A 212 8.82 -7.81 7.59
CA TYR A 212 8.29 -9.14 7.33
C TYR A 212 9.11 -10.24 8.03
N LEU A 213 10.46 -10.12 8.01
CA LEU A 213 11.34 -11.12 8.61
C LEU A 213 11.28 -11.16 10.14
N GLU A 214 10.81 -10.11 10.81
CA GLU A 214 10.61 -10.10 12.26
C GLU A 214 9.48 -11.04 12.69
N ASN A 215 8.40 -11.14 11.91
CA ASN A 215 7.23 -12.00 12.18
C ASN A 215 6.64 -12.54 10.86
N PRO A 216 7.32 -13.50 10.19
CA PRO A 216 6.90 -13.97 8.88
C PRO A 216 5.57 -14.73 8.93
N VAL A 217 4.74 -14.53 7.93
CA VAL A 217 3.42 -15.16 7.76
C VAL A 217 3.30 -15.82 6.40
N LEU A 218 2.29 -16.67 6.23
CA LEU A 218 2.06 -17.36 4.95
C LEU A 218 1.27 -16.48 3.97
N PHE A 219 1.71 -16.47 2.72
CA PHE A 219 0.95 -15.98 1.59
C PHE A 219 -0.02 -17.05 1.10
N GLY A 220 -1.27 -16.67 0.90
CA GLY A 220 -2.35 -17.61 0.58
C GLY A 220 -3.73 -17.00 0.73
N GLY A 221 -4.75 -17.84 0.78
CA GLY A 221 -6.11 -17.41 1.07
C GLY A 221 -6.87 -18.42 1.89
N ASN A 222 -7.84 -17.93 2.66
CA ASN A 222 -8.80 -18.77 3.35
C ASN A 222 -9.70 -19.46 2.32
N THR A 223 -9.89 -20.75 2.52
CA THR A 223 -10.86 -21.57 1.80
C THR A 223 -12.15 -21.63 2.60
N ALA A 224 -13.29 -21.76 1.90
CA ALA A 224 -14.62 -21.75 2.52
C ALA A 224 -14.87 -22.89 3.55
N ASP A 225 -13.98 -23.87 3.66
CA ASP A 225 -13.99 -24.96 4.64
C ASP A 225 -13.10 -24.68 5.88
N GLY A 226 -12.53 -23.48 6.00
CA GLY A 226 -11.74 -23.04 7.15
C GLY A 226 -10.27 -23.47 7.10
N SER A 227 -9.74 -23.78 5.91
CA SER A 227 -8.31 -24.04 5.69
C SER A 227 -7.62 -22.82 5.05
N PHE A 228 -6.29 -22.76 5.10
CA PHE A 228 -5.52 -21.70 4.44
C PHE A 228 -4.64 -22.30 3.34
N ASP A 229 -4.96 -21.97 2.10
CA ASP A 229 -4.27 -22.47 0.92
C ASP A 229 -3.06 -21.58 0.60
N ALA A 230 -1.87 -22.11 0.92
CA ALA A 230 -0.61 -21.45 0.64
C ALA A 230 -0.31 -21.41 -0.87
N ILE A 231 0.19 -20.28 -1.37
CA ILE A 231 0.48 -20.08 -2.79
C ILE A 231 1.97 -20.25 -3.15
N ASN A 232 2.23 -20.43 -4.43
CA ASN A 232 3.58 -20.35 -5.03
C ASN A 232 3.59 -19.23 -6.08
N PHE A 233 4.45 -18.23 -5.91
CA PHE A 233 4.55 -17.09 -6.84
C PHE A 233 5.96 -16.49 -6.80
N GLY A 234 6.72 -16.56 -7.90
CA GLY A 234 8.09 -15.99 -7.94
C GLY A 234 8.98 -16.56 -6.83
N ALA A 235 9.45 -15.70 -5.92
CA ALA A 235 10.25 -16.05 -4.73
C ALA A 235 9.42 -16.55 -3.54
N ILE A 236 8.08 -16.55 -3.63
CA ILE A 236 7.19 -17.16 -2.64
C ILE A 236 7.07 -18.67 -2.96
N LYS A 237 7.52 -19.51 -2.04
CA LYS A 237 7.48 -20.98 -2.10
C LYS A 237 6.73 -21.53 -0.89
N ASN A 238 5.75 -22.38 -1.13
CA ASN A 238 4.87 -22.95 -0.10
C ASN A 238 4.29 -21.87 0.85
N GLY A 239 3.89 -20.72 0.29
CA GLY A 239 3.39 -19.57 1.04
C GLY A 239 4.46 -18.79 1.82
N THR A 240 5.74 -19.14 1.75
CA THR A 240 6.81 -18.41 2.44
C THR A 240 7.66 -17.63 1.45
N LEU A 241 8.03 -16.40 1.80
CA LEU A 241 9.01 -15.65 1.03
C LEU A 241 10.43 -16.16 1.35
N GLU A 242 11.06 -16.85 0.41
CA GLU A 242 12.49 -17.24 0.49
C GLU A 242 13.37 -16.03 0.16
N ALA A 243 13.26 -14.94 0.93
CA ALA A 243 14.10 -13.77 0.74
C ALA A 243 15.49 -14.02 1.33
N SER A 244 16.52 -14.14 0.49
CA SER A 244 17.87 -13.81 0.94
C SER A 244 17.94 -12.29 1.09
N VAL A 245 18.47 -11.78 2.20
CA VAL A 245 18.50 -10.34 2.60
C VAL A 245 19.29 -9.45 1.61
N ASN A 246 19.72 -9.98 0.49
CA ASN A 246 20.43 -9.25 -0.55
C ASN A 246 19.38 -8.69 -1.52
N GLY A 247 19.10 -7.39 -1.36
CA GLY A 247 18.21 -6.49 -2.11
C GLY A 247 17.63 -6.87 -3.48
N PRO A 248 18.36 -7.49 -4.43
CA PRO A 248 17.82 -7.69 -5.78
C PRO A 248 16.58 -8.61 -5.87
N ASP A 249 16.54 -9.76 -5.21
CA ASP A 249 15.45 -10.73 -5.45
C ASP A 249 14.09 -10.22 -4.98
N THR A 250 14.03 -9.58 -3.81
CA THR A 250 12.79 -8.95 -3.33
C THR A 250 12.44 -7.69 -4.10
N ALA A 251 13.42 -6.86 -4.47
CA ALA A 251 13.17 -5.71 -5.33
C ALA A 251 12.59 -6.16 -6.69
N CYS A 252 13.06 -7.28 -7.23
CA CYS A 252 12.55 -7.85 -8.47
C CYS A 252 11.20 -8.54 -8.31
N LEU A 253 10.91 -9.17 -7.17
CA LEU A 253 9.56 -9.64 -6.85
C LEU A 253 8.58 -8.47 -6.80
N LEU A 254 8.91 -7.41 -6.05
CA LEU A 254 8.08 -6.19 -5.98
C LEU A 254 7.88 -5.60 -7.38
N TYR A 255 8.95 -5.53 -8.18
CA TYR A 255 8.85 -5.07 -9.57
C TYR A 255 7.91 -5.95 -10.42
N GLN A 256 8.02 -7.28 -10.35
CA GLN A 256 7.12 -8.19 -11.07
C GLN A 256 5.66 -8.01 -10.66
N LEU A 257 5.41 -7.78 -9.37
CA LEU A 257 4.07 -7.50 -8.86
C LEU A 257 3.51 -6.19 -9.40
N VAL A 258 4.36 -5.17 -9.54
CA VAL A 258 3.99 -3.87 -10.11
C VAL A 258 3.70 -4.00 -11.61
N THR A 259 4.58 -4.64 -12.38
CA THR A 259 4.48 -4.66 -13.85
C THR A 259 3.56 -5.75 -14.40
N GLY A 260 3.16 -6.73 -13.60
CA GLY A 260 2.29 -7.83 -14.03
C GLY A 260 0.81 -7.46 -14.15
N GLN A 261 0.38 -6.30 -13.64
CA GLN A 261 -1.03 -5.91 -13.50
C GLN A 261 -1.49 -4.90 -14.58
N VAL A 262 -0.93 -4.96 -15.79
CA VAL A 262 -1.31 -4.04 -16.87
C VAL A 262 -2.77 -4.27 -17.29
N PRO A 263 -3.67 -3.27 -17.22
CA PRO A 263 -5.08 -3.47 -17.50
C PRO A 263 -5.35 -3.99 -18.92
N SER A 264 -6.18 -5.03 -19.03
CA SER A 264 -6.43 -5.71 -20.32
C SER A 264 -7.29 -4.89 -21.30
N TYR A 265 -8.00 -3.85 -20.86
CA TYR A 265 -8.76 -2.95 -21.74
C TYR A 265 -7.86 -2.23 -22.76
N LEU A 266 -6.57 -2.12 -22.46
CA LEU A 266 -5.54 -1.61 -23.36
C LEU A 266 -5.31 -2.52 -24.58
N ASN A 267 -5.81 -3.76 -24.54
CA ASN A 267 -5.69 -4.72 -25.65
C ASN A 267 -6.82 -4.59 -26.69
N GLY A 268 -7.90 -3.85 -26.38
CA GLY A 268 -9.15 -3.90 -27.14
C GLY A 268 -9.29 -2.91 -28.31
N LEU A 269 -8.43 -1.89 -28.43
CA LEU A 269 -8.73 -0.72 -29.28
C LEU A 269 -7.88 -0.56 -30.56
N LEU A 270 -7.26 -1.63 -31.06
CA LEU A 270 -6.24 -1.69 -32.13
C LEU A 270 -4.81 -1.54 -31.58
N THR A 271 -4.04 -2.61 -31.72
CA THR A 271 -2.63 -2.80 -31.26
C THR A 271 -2.42 -2.72 -29.74
N PRO A 272 -2.08 -3.85 -29.08
CA PRO A 272 -2.02 -3.92 -27.63
C PRO A 272 -0.79 -3.30 -26.94
N THR A 273 0.07 -2.44 -27.49
CA THR A 273 1.48 -2.52 -26.97
C THR A 273 2.38 -1.31 -27.06
N VAL A 274 1.91 -0.08 -27.34
CA VAL A 274 2.85 1.06 -27.40
C VAL A 274 2.61 2.07 -26.29
N ASP A 275 1.43 2.64 -26.12
CA ASP A 275 1.28 3.75 -25.18
C ASP A 275 1.27 3.34 -23.70
N ALA A 276 0.66 2.20 -23.35
CA ALA A 276 0.74 1.66 -22.01
C ALA A 276 2.12 1.07 -21.68
N LEU A 277 2.73 0.34 -22.63
CA LEU A 277 4.11 -0.10 -22.49
C LEU A 277 5.08 1.07 -22.48
N ASN A 278 4.82 2.17 -23.19
CA ASN A 278 5.58 3.42 -23.12
C ASN A 278 5.34 4.15 -21.81
N PHE A 279 4.12 4.18 -21.29
CA PHE A 279 3.82 4.77 -19.98
C PHE A 279 4.64 4.05 -18.90
N ILE A 280 4.55 2.71 -18.86
CA ILE A 280 5.33 1.87 -17.93
C ILE A 280 6.84 2.01 -18.22
N SER A 281 7.26 1.94 -19.48
CA SER A 281 8.69 1.99 -19.85
C SER A 281 9.32 3.37 -19.72
N SER A 282 8.55 4.46 -19.79
CA SER A 282 9.06 5.84 -19.70
C SER A 282 8.96 6.42 -18.29
N LYS A 283 7.98 5.98 -17.50
CA LYS A 283 7.76 6.46 -16.13
C LYS A 283 8.32 5.50 -15.09
N VAL A 284 8.05 4.20 -15.21
CA VAL A 284 8.38 3.19 -14.19
C VAL A 284 9.74 2.55 -14.46
N ALA A 285 9.98 2.04 -15.67
CA ALA A 285 11.21 1.30 -15.98
C ALA A 285 12.54 2.05 -15.73
N PRO A 286 12.66 3.38 -15.88
CA PRO A 286 13.90 4.09 -15.55
C PRO A 286 14.33 3.95 -14.09
N SER A 287 13.36 3.84 -13.16
CA SER A 287 13.62 3.66 -11.72
C SER A 287 14.13 2.25 -11.39
N PHE A 288 13.84 1.25 -12.24
CA PHE A 288 14.18 -0.17 -11.99
C PHE A 288 15.27 -0.73 -12.89
N LYS A 289 15.66 -0.03 -13.96
CA LYS A 289 16.75 -0.44 -14.87
C LYS A 289 18.07 -0.68 -14.13
N ASN A 290 18.28 -0.02 -13.00
CA ASN A 290 19.48 -0.15 -12.17
C ASN A 290 19.45 -1.36 -11.21
N LEU A 291 18.31 -2.05 -11.06
CA LEU A 291 18.14 -3.17 -10.12
C LEU A 291 18.37 -4.55 -10.75
N GLY A 292 18.58 -4.63 -12.07
CA GLY A 292 18.89 -5.89 -12.77
C GLY A 292 17.71 -6.85 -12.92
N CYS A 293 16.49 -6.40 -12.63
CA CYS A 293 15.30 -7.23 -12.66
C CYS A 293 14.89 -7.64 -14.07
N PRO A 294 14.45 -8.90 -14.29
CA PRO A 294 13.95 -9.33 -15.59
C PRO A 294 12.67 -8.55 -15.94
N ILE A 295 12.68 -7.90 -17.10
CA ILE A 295 11.53 -7.16 -17.62
C ILE A 295 10.66 -8.14 -18.41
N ALA A 296 9.41 -8.34 -17.99
CA ALA A 296 8.40 -9.00 -18.81
C ALA A 296 8.02 -8.04 -19.95
N LEU A 297 8.53 -8.30 -21.16
CA LEU A 297 8.24 -7.51 -22.36
C LEU A 297 6.96 -7.99 -23.09
N THR A 298 6.22 -8.91 -22.49
CA THR A 298 5.03 -9.56 -23.06
C THR A 298 4.06 -9.98 -21.99
#